data_AF-A0A2R6F8F1-F1
#
_entry.id   AF-A0A2R6F8F1-F1
#
_cell.length_a   1.000
_cell.length_b   1.000
_cell.length_c   1.000
_cell.angle_alpha   90.00
_cell.angle_beta   90.00
_cell.angle_gamma   90.00
#
_symmetry.space_group_name_H-M   'P 1'
#
loop_
_entity.id
_entity.type
_entity.pdbx_description
1 polymer ?
#
loop_
_entity_poly.entity_id
_entity_poly.type
_entity_poly.pdbx_seq_one_letter_code
_entity_poly.pdbx_strand_id
1 'polypeptide(L)'
;MGDTDPNAEVPESFPEFNSGVIPYRKTAAVWDLLREWERLCLPDHRWDQRSLRPALYNSSVRFTSIPNRYNCLYRNNNVVSGTVKIFHGPLVTRERNRVDLQEAREKLNQSTDSRLYYVYGNSLFVNPSPPLLAKPWLLASQVWDLLRNRGAHTTARLVFRKLFGGRGTG
;
A
#
# COMPACT_ATOMS: atom_id res chain seq x y z
N MET A 1 15.40 12.95 -20.85
CA MET A 1 15.74 11.52 -20.97
C MET A 1 14.49 10.73 -20.65
N GLY A 2 14.08 9.81 -21.51
CA GLY A 2 12.82 9.09 -21.37
C GLY A 2 12.77 8.27 -20.08
N ASP A 3 11.65 8.38 -19.37
CA ASP A 3 11.29 7.59 -18.20
C ASP A 3 11.16 6.12 -18.62
N THR A 4 12.28 5.41 -18.65
CA THR A 4 12.33 4.03 -19.13
C THR A 4 11.94 3.17 -17.94
N ASP A 5 10.82 2.45 -18.04
CA ASP A 5 10.35 1.60 -16.94
C ASP A 5 11.41 0.55 -16.61
N PRO A 6 11.98 0.52 -15.38
CA PRO A 6 12.99 -0.46 -15.00
C PRO A 6 12.47 -1.90 -15.05
N ASN A 7 11.16 -2.09 -15.19
CA ASN A 7 10.52 -3.39 -15.26
C ASN A 7 10.20 -3.85 -16.69
N ALA A 8 10.59 -3.10 -17.73
CA ALA A 8 10.24 -3.41 -19.11
C ALA A 8 10.69 -4.82 -19.57
N GLU A 9 11.79 -5.32 -19.01
CA GLU A 9 12.37 -6.63 -19.34
C GLU A 9 11.96 -7.75 -18.36
N VAL A 10 11.18 -7.45 -17.32
CA VAL A 10 10.74 -8.43 -16.33
C VAL A 10 9.35 -8.96 -16.69
N PRO A 11 9.15 -10.29 -16.81
CA PRO A 11 7.85 -10.87 -17.11
C PRO A 11 6.76 -10.41 -16.12
N GLU A 12 5.56 -10.17 -16.64
CA GLU A 12 4.40 -9.75 -15.83
C GLU A 12 4.08 -10.73 -14.70
N SER A 13 4.31 -12.03 -14.93
CA SER A 13 4.10 -13.08 -13.93
C SER A 13 5.04 -13.01 -12.74
N PHE A 14 6.16 -12.28 -12.83
CA PHE A 14 7.08 -12.09 -11.73
C PHE A 14 6.61 -10.92 -10.84
N PRO A 15 6.27 -11.14 -9.57
CA PRO A 15 5.61 -10.13 -8.75
C PRO A 15 6.54 -9.00 -8.31
N GLU A 16 5.96 -7.84 -8.00
CA GLU A 16 6.63 -6.78 -7.24
C GLU A 16 6.44 -7.01 -5.74
N PHE A 17 7.54 -6.99 -4.99
CA PHE A 17 7.53 -7.18 -3.54
C PHE A 17 7.55 -5.83 -2.81
N ASN A 18 6.85 -5.73 -1.68
CA ASN A 18 7.04 -4.60 -0.79
C ASN A 18 8.45 -4.68 -0.15
N SER A 19 9.24 -3.62 -0.29
CA SER A 19 10.64 -3.57 0.15
C SER A 19 10.84 -3.06 1.58
N GLY A 20 9.77 -2.70 2.29
CA GLY A 20 9.87 -2.09 3.63
C GLY A 20 10.46 -3.00 4.71
N VAL A 21 10.39 -4.32 4.52
CA VAL A 21 10.98 -5.31 5.43
C VAL A 21 11.56 -6.46 4.60
N ILE A 22 12.88 -6.57 4.61
CA ILE A 22 13.62 -7.63 3.90
C ILE A 22 14.55 -8.33 4.89
N PRO A 23 14.17 -9.47 5.47
CA PRO A 23 15.12 -10.32 6.17
C PRO A 23 16.03 -10.99 5.15
N TYR A 24 17.34 -10.98 5.41
CA TYR A 24 18.31 -11.61 4.52
C TYR A 24 19.41 -12.33 5.29
N ARG A 25 19.99 -13.34 4.64
CA ARG A 25 21.23 -13.98 5.10
C ARG A 25 22.40 -13.31 4.39
N LYS A 26 23.40 -12.90 5.16
CA LYS A 26 24.65 -12.33 4.61
C LYS A 26 25.39 -13.40 3.80
N THR A 27 25.37 -13.25 2.48
CA THR A 27 26.03 -14.13 1.51
C THR A 27 26.52 -13.28 0.34
N ALA A 28 27.49 -13.78 -0.44
CA ALA A 28 27.98 -13.07 -1.62
C ALA A 28 26.84 -12.74 -2.61
N ALA A 29 25.99 -13.73 -2.94
CA ALA A 29 24.87 -13.54 -3.85
C ALA A 29 23.88 -12.46 -3.38
N VAL A 30 23.61 -12.36 -2.07
CA VAL A 30 22.75 -11.29 -1.53
C VAL A 30 23.43 -9.93 -1.64
N TRP A 31 24.73 -9.85 -1.42
CA TRP A 31 25.47 -8.59 -1.62
C TRP A 31 25.51 -8.16 -3.08
N ASP A 32 25.61 -9.10 -4.01
CA ASP A 32 25.54 -8.84 -5.45
C ASP A 32 24.16 -8.28 -5.82
N LEU A 33 23.08 -8.90 -5.33
CA LEU A 33 21.71 -8.39 -5.47
C LEU A 33 21.57 -6.96 -4.94
N LEU A 34 22.06 -6.67 -3.73
CA LEU A 34 21.90 -5.35 -3.11
C LEU A 34 22.68 -4.27 -3.87
N ARG A 35 23.88 -4.58 -4.37
CA ARG A 35 24.67 -3.67 -5.21
C ARG A 35 23.98 -3.40 -6.55
N GLU A 36 23.40 -4.44 -7.15
CA GLU A 36 22.65 -4.27 -8.39
C GLU A 36 21.38 -3.44 -8.17
N TRP A 37 20.66 -3.70 -7.07
CA TRP A 37 19.50 -2.89 -6.72
C TRP A 37 19.87 -1.42 -6.49
N GLU A 38 20.97 -1.14 -5.77
CA GLU A 38 21.51 0.21 -5.61
C GLU A 38 21.84 0.86 -6.97
N ARG A 39 22.45 0.13 -7.89
CA ARG A 39 22.76 0.61 -9.25
C ARG A 39 21.49 0.94 -10.04
N LEU A 40 20.44 0.15 -9.87
CA LEU A 40 19.14 0.32 -10.56
C LEU A 40 18.24 1.36 -9.87
N CYS A 41 18.52 1.74 -8.63
CA CYS A 41 17.86 2.84 -7.94
C CYS A 41 18.26 4.17 -8.59
N LEU A 42 17.43 4.62 -9.53
CA LEU A 42 17.64 5.90 -10.19
C LEU A 42 17.46 7.07 -9.19
N PRO A 43 18.37 8.06 -9.18
CA PRO A 43 18.35 9.18 -8.22
C PRO A 43 17.04 9.97 -8.18
N ASP A 44 16.30 9.97 -9.29
CA ASP A 44 15.08 10.76 -9.49
C ASP A 44 13.80 9.96 -9.20
N HIS A 45 13.91 8.66 -8.91
CA HIS A 45 12.76 7.81 -8.65
C HIS A 45 12.24 8.05 -7.23
N ARG A 46 10.99 8.51 -7.13
CA ARG A 46 10.27 8.61 -5.85
C ARG A 46 10.06 7.26 -5.15
N TRP A 47 10.32 6.14 -5.82
CA TRP A 47 10.00 4.79 -5.35
C TRP A 47 11.13 3.80 -5.72
N ASP A 48 12.14 3.76 -4.86
CA ASP A 48 13.21 2.74 -4.79
C ASP A 48 12.71 1.28 -4.85
N GLN A 49 11.49 1.02 -4.40
CA GLN A 49 10.88 -0.30 -4.44
C GLN A 49 10.75 -0.89 -5.85
N ARG A 50 10.50 -0.06 -6.88
CA ARG A 50 10.24 -0.55 -8.24
C ARG A 50 11.48 -1.17 -8.89
N SER A 51 12.68 -0.75 -8.51
CA SER A 51 13.95 -1.31 -9.03
C SER A 51 14.35 -2.61 -8.33
N LEU A 52 13.71 -2.98 -7.21
CA LEU A 52 13.97 -4.26 -6.53
C LEU A 52 13.52 -5.46 -7.39
N ARG A 53 12.42 -5.30 -8.13
CA ARG A 53 11.84 -6.34 -8.98
C ARG A 53 12.81 -6.84 -10.07
N PRO A 54 13.38 -5.98 -10.93
CA PRO A 54 14.38 -6.41 -11.91
C PRO A 54 15.69 -6.89 -11.26
N ALA A 55 16.11 -6.31 -10.13
CA ALA A 55 17.30 -6.79 -9.40
C ALA A 55 17.11 -8.24 -8.91
N LEU A 56 15.95 -8.56 -8.32
CA LEU A 56 15.61 -9.90 -7.86
C LEU A 56 15.49 -10.89 -9.03
N TYR A 57 14.79 -10.50 -10.09
CA TYR A 57 14.56 -11.35 -11.26
C TYR A 57 15.87 -11.83 -11.91
N ASN A 58 16.87 -10.93 -12.01
CA ASN A 58 18.16 -11.23 -12.62
C ASN A 58 19.21 -11.79 -11.64
N SER A 59 18.87 -11.93 -10.35
CA SER A 59 19.80 -12.44 -9.34
C SER A 59 19.82 -13.96 -9.28
N SER A 60 20.89 -14.50 -8.70
CA SER A 60 21.00 -15.92 -8.33
C SER A 60 20.42 -16.23 -6.94
N VAL A 61 19.85 -15.23 -6.26
CA VAL A 61 19.34 -15.38 -4.89
C VAL A 61 18.06 -16.20 -4.90
N ARG A 62 17.99 -17.23 -4.06
CA ARG A 62 16.73 -17.91 -3.74
C ARG A 62 15.99 -17.10 -2.68
N PHE A 63 14.75 -16.74 -2.96
CA PHE A 63 13.92 -15.93 -2.06
C PHE A 63 12.51 -16.51 -1.93
N THR A 64 11.79 -16.03 -0.91
CA THR A 64 10.36 -16.27 -0.71
C THR A 64 9.74 -15.01 -0.13
N SER A 65 8.46 -14.79 -0.38
CA SER A 65 7.73 -13.73 0.33
C SER A 65 7.62 -14.07 1.80
N ILE A 66 7.73 -13.04 2.64
CA ILE A 66 7.31 -13.13 4.03
C ILE A 66 5.80 -12.85 4.12
N PRO A 67 5.08 -13.47 5.07
CA PRO A 67 3.69 -13.13 5.30
C PRO A 67 3.54 -11.65 5.64
N ASN A 68 2.51 -10.99 5.10
CA ASN A 68 2.30 -9.55 5.28
C ASN A 68 2.07 -9.11 6.74
N ARG A 69 1.83 -10.02 7.70
CA ARG A 69 1.85 -9.72 9.15
C ARG A 69 3.22 -9.20 9.65
N TYR A 70 4.29 -9.44 8.90
CA TYR A 70 5.63 -8.90 9.14
C TYR A 70 5.96 -7.67 8.29
N ASN A 71 5.00 -7.15 7.52
CA ASN A 71 5.15 -5.95 6.71
C ASN A 71 3.76 -5.36 6.41
N CYS A 72 3.00 -5.07 7.47
CA CYS A 72 1.57 -4.78 7.36
C CYS A 72 1.33 -3.31 7.03
N LEU A 73 0.99 -3.01 5.79
CA LEU A 73 0.57 -1.68 5.33
C LEU A 73 -0.84 -1.32 5.86
N TYR A 74 -0.94 -1.05 7.15
CA TYR A 74 -2.20 -0.87 7.87
C TYR A 74 -3.03 0.35 7.41
N ARG A 75 -2.46 1.23 6.61
CA ARG A 75 -3.12 2.41 6.01
C ARG A 75 -3.70 2.14 4.61
N ASN A 76 -3.50 0.93 4.09
CA ASN A 76 -3.96 0.48 2.78
C ASN A 76 -4.92 -0.69 2.96
N ASN A 77 -5.83 -0.92 2.02
CA ASN A 77 -6.70 -2.09 2.09
C ASN A 77 -5.88 -3.37 1.94
N ASN A 78 -6.11 -4.36 2.79
CA ASN A 78 -5.33 -5.59 2.79
C ASN A 78 -6.09 -6.75 3.47
N VAL A 79 -5.54 -7.96 3.35
CA VAL A 79 -6.00 -9.15 4.07
C VAL A 79 -4.84 -9.71 4.86
N VAL A 80 -4.97 -9.89 6.17
CA VAL A 80 -3.89 -10.37 7.04
C VAL A 80 -4.36 -11.50 7.94
N SER A 81 -3.55 -12.52 8.15
CA SER A 81 -3.80 -13.64 9.07
C SER A 81 -2.66 -13.79 10.09
N GLY A 82 -2.99 -14.27 11.29
CA GLY A 82 -2.07 -14.33 12.44
C GLY A 82 -1.74 -12.95 13.04
N THR A 83 -1.15 -12.90 14.23
CA THR A 83 -0.80 -11.63 14.88
C THR A 83 0.15 -10.78 14.02
N VAL A 84 -0.24 -9.54 13.73
CA VAL A 84 0.59 -8.53 13.08
C VAL A 84 1.75 -8.17 14.01
N LYS A 85 2.98 -8.30 13.50
CA LYS A 85 4.23 -8.05 14.23
C LYS A 85 4.89 -6.74 13.84
N ILE A 86 4.80 -6.36 12.56
CA ILE A 86 5.40 -5.12 12.04
C ILE A 86 4.32 -4.34 11.28
N PHE A 87 4.02 -3.15 11.78
CA PHE A 87 3.10 -2.19 11.17
C PHE A 87 3.91 -1.23 10.31
N HIS A 88 3.74 -1.31 9.00
CA HIS A 88 4.44 -0.47 8.03
C HIS A 88 3.63 0.81 7.79
N GLY A 89 4.22 1.94 8.19
CA GLY A 89 3.69 3.27 7.90
C GLY A 89 4.64 4.38 8.40
N PRO A 90 4.41 5.65 8.02
CA PRO A 90 5.17 6.78 8.53
C PRO A 90 5.17 6.84 10.07
N LEU A 91 6.36 7.01 10.67
CA LEU A 91 6.53 7.17 12.13
C LEU A 91 5.92 8.48 12.66
N VAL A 92 5.86 9.51 11.82
CA VAL A 92 5.28 10.80 12.15
C VAL A 92 3.95 10.96 11.42
N THR A 93 2.90 11.33 12.16
CA THR A 93 1.59 11.72 11.64
C THR A 93 1.75 12.96 10.77
N ARG A 94 2.01 12.75 9.48
CA ARG A 94 1.69 13.77 8.48
C ARG A 94 0.17 13.96 8.52
N GLU A 95 -0.29 15.21 8.51
CA GLU A 95 -1.71 15.61 8.58
C GLU A 95 -2.63 14.84 7.60
N ARG A 96 -2.04 14.20 6.58
CA ARG A 96 -2.65 13.27 5.65
C ARG A 96 -2.23 11.83 5.97
N ASN A 97 -2.90 11.19 6.93
CA ASN A 97 -3.11 9.72 7.07
C ASN A 97 -3.48 9.38 8.51
N ARG A 98 -4.78 9.53 8.79
CA ARG A 98 -5.34 9.66 10.14
C ARG A 98 -5.63 8.33 10.86
N VAL A 99 -5.32 7.17 10.27
CA VAL A 99 -5.34 5.91 11.03
C VAL A 99 -4.13 5.90 11.95
N ASP A 100 -4.44 5.96 13.23
CA ASP A 100 -3.45 5.91 14.29
C ASP A 100 -2.84 4.50 14.42
N LEU A 101 -1.56 4.43 14.79
CA LEU A 101 -0.86 3.15 14.92
C LEU A 101 -1.42 2.31 16.06
N GLN A 102 -1.80 2.94 17.18
CA GLN A 102 -2.40 2.25 18.32
C GLN A 102 -3.78 1.69 17.94
N GLU A 103 -4.62 2.49 17.26
CA GLU A 103 -5.91 2.01 16.73
C GLU A 103 -5.72 0.79 15.82
N ALA A 104 -4.76 0.86 14.89
CA ALA A 104 -4.48 -0.24 13.98
C ALA A 104 -3.99 -1.49 14.73
N ARG A 105 -3.12 -1.29 15.72
CA ARG A 105 -2.60 -2.38 16.56
C ARG A 105 -3.70 -3.09 17.31
N GLU A 106 -4.60 -2.34 17.94
CA GLU A 106 -5.73 -2.89 18.67
C GLU A 106 -6.69 -3.63 17.74
N LYS A 107 -7.19 -2.96 16.69
CA LYS A 107 -8.18 -3.55 15.79
C LYS A 107 -7.65 -4.75 15.02
N LEU A 108 -6.44 -4.66 14.45
CA LEU A 108 -5.91 -5.74 13.62
C LEU A 108 -5.45 -6.93 14.44
N ASN A 109 -5.07 -6.78 15.70
CA ASN A 109 -4.64 -7.91 16.55
C ASN A 109 -5.71 -8.44 17.51
N GLN A 110 -6.96 -7.94 17.42
CA GLN A 110 -8.10 -8.47 18.20
C GLN A 110 -8.38 -9.96 17.93
N SER A 111 -8.14 -10.43 16.71
CA SER A 111 -8.22 -11.84 16.32
C SER A 111 -6.95 -12.24 15.56
N THR A 112 -6.66 -13.54 15.50
CA THR A 112 -5.59 -14.11 14.67
C THR A 112 -6.12 -14.77 13.39
N ASP A 113 -7.44 -14.80 13.19
CA ASP A 113 -8.07 -15.31 11.99
C ASP A 113 -7.73 -14.44 10.76
N SER A 114 -8.13 -14.89 9.58
CA SER A 114 -8.03 -14.09 8.36
C SER A 114 -8.87 -12.82 8.47
N ARG A 115 -8.23 -11.66 8.39
CA ARG A 115 -8.82 -10.32 8.54
C ARG A 115 -8.67 -9.49 7.27
N LEU A 116 -9.77 -9.23 6.59
CA LEU A 116 -9.90 -8.17 5.60
C LEU A 116 -10.04 -6.84 6.35
N TYR A 117 -9.18 -5.88 6.00
CA TYR A 117 -9.31 -4.51 6.49
C TYR A 117 -9.21 -3.49 5.37
N TYR A 118 -9.83 -2.35 5.60
CA TYR A 118 -9.78 -1.22 4.67
C TYR A 118 -9.84 0.09 5.44
N VAL A 119 -9.27 1.12 4.83
CA VAL A 119 -9.27 2.48 5.37
C VAL A 119 -10.28 3.31 4.63
N TYR A 120 -11.12 4.02 5.39
CA TYR A 120 -12.05 4.99 4.83
C TYR A 120 -11.97 6.29 5.62
N GLY A 121 -11.64 7.37 4.93
CA GLY A 121 -11.29 8.63 5.58
C GLY A 121 -10.12 8.41 6.52
N ASN A 122 -10.44 8.27 7.81
CA ASN A 122 -9.47 8.24 8.92
C ASN A 122 -9.57 6.96 9.74
N SER A 123 -10.53 6.11 9.39
CA SER A 123 -10.94 5.01 10.24
C SER A 123 -10.56 3.71 9.59
N LEU A 124 -10.05 2.80 10.42
CA LEU A 124 -9.77 1.43 10.04
C LEU A 124 -10.96 0.53 10.36
N PHE A 125 -11.36 -0.28 9.39
CA PHE A 125 -12.41 -1.28 9.53
C PHE A 125 -11.83 -2.67 9.29
N VAL A 126 -12.29 -3.68 10.04
CA VAL A 126 -11.80 -5.07 10.00
C VAL A 126 -13.01 -6.02 10.02
N ASN A 127 -13.11 -6.98 9.08
CA ASN A 127 -14.13 -8.06 9.00
C ASN A 127 -15.48 -7.81 9.74
N PRO A 128 -16.63 -7.45 9.14
CA PRO A 128 -17.00 -6.75 7.90
C PRO A 128 -17.35 -5.25 8.14
N SER A 129 -18.28 -4.72 7.31
CA SER A 129 -18.44 -3.33 6.82
C SER A 129 -18.93 -2.23 7.78
N PRO A 130 -18.86 -0.93 7.36
CA PRO A 130 -19.47 0.15 8.12
C PRO A 130 -21.00 -0.01 8.08
N PRO A 131 -21.75 0.41 9.12
CA PRO A 131 -23.20 0.24 9.19
C PRO A 131 -23.94 0.76 7.94
N LEU A 132 -25.07 0.15 7.55
CA LEU A 132 -25.93 0.66 6.46
C LEU A 132 -26.31 2.13 6.65
N LEU A 133 -26.56 2.53 7.91
CA LEU A 133 -26.84 3.92 8.32
C LEU A 133 -25.59 4.81 8.39
N ALA A 134 -24.38 4.22 8.39
CA ALA A 134 -23.14 4.98 8.34
C ALA A 134 -22.77 5.37 6.91
N LYS A 135 -23.26 4.67 5.88
CA LYS A 135 -22.95 4.99 4.46
C LYS A 135 -23.24 6.45 4.08
N PRO A 136 -24.39 7.06 4.46
CA PRO A 136 -24.68 8.47 4.18
C PRO A 136 -23.71 9.41 4.93
N TRP A 137 -23.43 9.13 6.20
CA TRP A 137 -22.48 9.93 7.00
C TRP A 137 -21.05 9.81 6.47
N LEU A 138 -20.64 8.60 6.08
CA LEU A 138 -19.37 8.31 5.46
C LEU A 138 -19.25 9.05 4.13
N LEU A 139 -20.29 9.06 3.29
CA LEU A 139 -20.33 9.85 2.05
C LEU A 139 -20.23 11.35 2.32
N ALA A 140 -20.96 11.86 3.31
CA ALA A 140 -20.90 13.26 3.71
C ALA A 140 -19.51 13.66 4.22
N SER A 141 -18.87 12.81 5.03
CA SER A 141 -17.50 13.00 5.52
C SER A 141 -16.48 12.99 4.37
N GLN A 142 -16.64 12.10 3.38
CA GLN A 142 -15.80 12.10 2.17
C GLN A 142 -15.93 13.38 1.36
N VAL A 143 -17.17 13.83 1.14
CA VAL A 143 -17.44 15.06 0.40
C VAL A 143 -16.85 16.25 1.16
N TRP A 144 -17.02 16.30 2.47
CA TRP A 144 -16.45 17.35 3.32
C TRP A 144 -14.91 17.38 3.30
N ASP A 145 -14.24 16.24 3.45
CA ASP A 145 -12.77 16.18 3.40
C ASP A 145 -12.25 16.52 2.00
N LEU A 146 -12.97 16.16 0.93
CA LEU A 146 -12.63 16.58 -0.44
C LEU A 146 -12.80 18.10 -0.62
N LEU A 147 -13.91 18.67 -0.13
CA LEU A 147 -14.17 20.11 -0.17
C LEU A 147 -13.07 20.88 0.56
N ARG A 148 -12.73 20.45 1.77
CA ARG A 148 -11.71 21.09 2.63
C ARG A 148 -10.31 21.01 2.04
N ASN A 149 -9.94 19.88 1.43
CA ASN A 149 -8.56 19.65 0.99
C ASN A 149 -8.29 19.93 -0.49
N ARG A 150 -9.33 19.95 -1.34
CA ARG A 150 -9.19 20.06 -2.80
C ARG A 150 -10.06 21.16 -3.44
N GLY A 151 -10.88 21.84 -2.63
CA GLY A 151 -11.77 22.90 -3.08
C GLY A 151 -13.06 22.41 -3.74
N ALA A 152 -14.03 23.33 -3.84
CA ALA A 152 -15.38 23.05 -4.30
C ALA A 152 -15.44 22.48 -5.74
N HIS A 153 -14.71 23.10 -6.66
CA HIS A 153 -14.72 22.75 -8.07
C HIS A 153 -14.18 21.32 -8.33
N THR A 154 -13.05 20.97 -7.73
CA THR A 154 -12.45 19.63 -7.85
C THR A 154 -13.33 18.55 -7.24
N THR A 155 -13.97 18.86 -6.12
CA THR A 155 -14.87 17.92 -5.42
C THR A 155 -16.12 17.66 -6.24
N ALA A 156 -16.76 18.72 -6.76
CA ALA A 156 -17.93 18.60 -7.64
C ALA A 156 -17.61 17.72 -8.86
N ARG A 157 -16.46 17.94 -9.51
CA ARG A 157 -16.04 17.12 -10.66
C ARG A 157 -15.86 15.64 -10.32
N LEU A 158 -15.25 15.34 -9.17
CA LEU A 158 -15.01 13.95 -8.72
C LEU A 158 -16.30 13.23 -8.33
N VAL A 159 -17.21 13.92 -7.64
CA VAL A 159 -18.52 13.39 -7.27
C VAL A 159 -19.38 13.16 -8.51
N PHE A 160 -19.41 14.11 -9.44
CA PHE A 160 -20.14 13.99 -10.70
C PHE A 160 -19.62 12.83 -11.54
N ARG A 161 -18.29 12.68 -11.67
CA ARG A 161 -17.69 11.54 -12.37
C ARG A 161 -18.04 10.19 -11.72
N LYS A 162 -18.12 10.13 -10.39
CA LYS A 162 -18.47 8.90 -9.66
C LYS A 162 -19.95 8.52 -9.82
N LEU A 163 -20.84 9.52 -9.89
CA LEU A 163 -22.28 9.32 -10.02
C LEU A 163 -22.72 9.06 -11.47
N PHE A 164 -22.02 9.65 -12.45
CA PHE A 164 -22.47 9.67 -13.84
C PHE A 164 -21.47 9.08 -14.85
N GLY A 165 -20.21 8.83 -14.44
CA GLY A 165 -19.16 8.29 -15.31
C GLY A 165 -19.02 6.77 -15.32
N GLY A 166 -19.94 6.03 -14.68
CA GLY A 166 -19.91 4.57 -14.55
C GLY A 166 -20.80 3.80 -15.54
N ARG A 167 -21.24 4.42 -16.65
CA ARG A 167 -21.99 3.72 -17.70
C ARG A 167 -21.32 3.92 -19.07
N GLY A 168 -20.93 2.80 -19.68
CA GLY A 168 -20.41 2.65 -21.05
C GLY A 168 -18.89 2.45 -21.08
N THR A 169 -18.32 1.39 -21.64
CA THR A 169 -18.74 0.40 -22.65
C THR A 169 -18.28 -1.00 -22.19
N GLY A 170 -19.03 -2.09 -22.40
CA GLY A 170 -19.20 -2.71 -23.70
C GLY A 170 -17.99 -3.60 -23.97
#